data_AF-A0A9E5IGS0-F1
#
_entry.id   AF-A0A9E5IGS0-F1
#
_cell.length_a   1.000
_cell.length_b   1.000
_cell.length_c   1.000
_cell.angle_alpha   90.00
_cell.angle_beta   90.00
_cell.angle_gamma   90.00
#
_symmetry.space_group_name_H-M   'P 1'
#
loop_
_entity.id
_entity.type
_entity.pdbx_description
1 polymer ?
#
loop_
_entity_poly.entity_id
_entity_poly.type
_entity_poly.pdbx_seq_one_letter_code
_entity_poly.pdbx_strand_id
1 'polypeptide(L)'
;MHLVAEAEMAGQIVRCPGCNSKMQIPSDLQDTSEPTPGDPRQPRVTARGGGRLHPSGQPQERKAWKEEDPTNPNARLSFGIGLGITLVWFAIVYPFQPGHDKPLTAYSAMETLANLFYKHFSVSFANTLFFFWAMAICYLKLKKLKHQRQALLLDVLPMELGKEINGQNVGRFIDHIYRLPINLRDSLMVNRIRKALEFFEVRQNVGHVSAMMTSQSAIDGSRIMGSYIMVRAFLWAIPLLGFIGTVVGLSHAISGMSFGQVEDVSAIMGSINAVTSGLGTAFDATLLGLVFAVSLNFPLNSLAKHEEETLNDIDAFCNEVL
;
A
#
# COMPACT_ATOMS: atom_id res chain seq x y z
N MET A 1 5.36 20.08 20.96
CA MET A 1 6.09 19.42 19.87
C MET A 1 7.50 19.95 19.93
N HIS A 2 8.45 19.15 20.36
CA HIS A 2 9.86 19.48 20.19
C HIS A 2 10.41 18.48 19.18
N LEU A 3 10.73 18.96 17.99
CA LEU A 3 11.50 18.21 17.02
C LEU A 3 12.96 18.43 17.43
N VAL A 4 13.63 17.38 17.89
CA VAL A 4 15.06 17.45 18.19
C VAL A 4 15.78 17.28 16.86
N ALA A 5 16.39 18.36 16.37
CA ALA A 5 17.29 18.31 15.23
C ALA A 5 18.71 17.98 15.73
N GLU A 6 19.40 17.08 15.05
CA GLU A 6 20.83 16.85 15.29
C GLU A 6 21.61 18.15 15.06
N ALA A 7 22.65 18.40 15.86
CA ALA A 7 23.43 19.65 15.84
C ALA A 7 24.04 19.97 14.46
N GLU A 8 24.21 18.97 13.60
CA GLU A 8 24.73 19.12 12.24
C GLU A 8 23.74 19.75 11.25
N MET A 9 22.45 19.80 11.60
CA MET A 9 21.37 20.33 10.76
C MET A 9 20.98 21.78 11.12
N ALA A 10 21.73 22.43 12.02
CA ALA A 10 21.53 23.82 12.40
C ALA A 10 21.71 24.75 11.19
N GLY A 11 20.70 25.58 10.90
CA GLY A 11 20.70 26.51 9.76
C GLY A 11 20.29 25.92 8.40
N GLN A 12 20.06 24.61 8.30
CA GLN A 12 19.56 23.99 7.06
C GLN A 12 18.03 24.01 6.96
N ILE A 13 17.52 24.07 5.73
CA ILE A 13 16.09 23.98 5.43
C ILE A 13 15.72 22.51 5.29
N VAL A 14 15.04 21.97 6.29
CA VAL A 14 14.56 20.58 6.29
C VAL A 14 13.06 20.53 5.97
N ARG A 15 12.63 19.43 5.34
CA ARG A 15 11.21 19.19 5.07
C ARG A 15 10.61 18.40 6.22
N CYS A 16 9.51 18.91 6.77
CA CYS A 16 8.78 18.19 7.81
C CYS A 16 8.23 16.87 7.25
N PRO A 17 8.54 15.72 7.84
CA PRO A 17 8.05 14.43 7.36
C PRO A 17 6.52 14.28 7.47
N GLY A 18 5.86 15.05 8.36
CA GLY A 18 4.40 14.97 8.57
C GLY A 18 3.56 15.83 7.63
N CYS A 19 3.99 17.05 7.33
CA CYS A 19 3.22 18.01 6.52
C CYS A 19 3.94 18.51 5.26
N ASN A 20 5.14 18.00 4.98
CA ASN A 20 6.01 18.39 3.86
C ASN A 20 6.30 19.90 3.75
N SER A 21 6.05 20.65 4.83
CA SER A 21 6.33 22.08 4.91
C SER A 21 7.82 22.29 5.14
N LYS A 22 8.39 23.30 4.48
CA LYS A 22 9.80 23.71 4.65
C LYS A 22 9.92 24.43 5.98
N MET A 23 10.78 23.95 6.87
CA MET A 23 11.10 24.61 8.13
C MET A 23 12.60 24.87 8.22
N GLN A 24 12.97 26.03 8.74
CA GLN A 24 14.35 26.44 8.94
C GLN A 24 14.72 26.23 10.41
N ILE A 25 15.76 25.46 10.67
CA ILE A 25 16.22 25.17 12.04
C ILE A 25 17.00 26.39 12.56
N PRO A 26 16.62 27.01 13.70
CA PRO A 26 17.33 28.14 14.29
C PRO A 26 18.79 27.80 14.64
N SER A 27 19.70 28.74 14.45
CA SER A 27 21.16 28.54 14.57
C SER A 27 21.70 28.53 16.00
N ASP A 28 20.90 28.91 17.01
CA ASP A 28 21.37 29.17 18.38
C ASP A 28 21.16 27.97 19.33
N LEU A 29 21.77 26.83 19.01
CA LEU A 29 21.80 25.65 19.91
C LEU A 29 23.10 25.50 20.71
N GLN A 30 24.01 26.47 20.63
CA GLN A 30 25.20 26.55 21.48
C GLN A 30 24.98 27.62 22.55
N ASP A 31 24.65 27.18 23.76
CA ASP A 31 25.17 27.71 25.04
C ASP A 31 24.20 27.42 26.19
N THR A 32 24.44 26.30 26.89
CA THR A 32 24.06 26.17 28.30
C THR A 32 25.18 25.48 29.07
N SER A 33 26.29 26.21 29.27
CA SER A 33 27.29 25.88 30.29
C SER A 33 26.85 26.41 31.66
N GLU A 34 26.87 25.50 32.65
CA GLU A 34 26.89 25.61 34.12
C GLU A 34 26.77 26.99 34.83
N PRO A 35 26.03 27.08 35.96
CA PRO A 35 26.16 28.19 36.90
C PRO A 35 27.00 27.83 38.15
N THR A 36 28.10 28.56 38.37
CA THR A 36 28.87 28.64 39.64
C THR A 36 28.40 29.88 40.47
N PRO A 37 28.85 30.11 41.73
CA PRO A 37 27.94 30.49 42.82
C PRO A 37 28.11 31.94 43.33
N GLY A 38 26.99 32.53 43.77
CA GLY A 38 26.91 33.46 44.90
C GLY A 38 27.20 34.96 44.66
N ASP A 39 26.19 35.82 44.91
CA ASP A 39 26.33 37.04 45.70
C ASP A 39 24.94 37.48 46.27
N PRO A 40 24.83 37.99 47.52
CA PRO A 40 23.58 38.08 48.27
C PRO A 40 22.98 39.49 48.26
N ARG A 41 21.78 39.65 47.68
CA ARG A 41 20.88 40.77 48.01
C ARG A 41 19.43 40.28 48.12
N GLN A 42 18.94 40.44 49.36
CA GLN A 42 17.62 40.18 49.97
C GLN A 42 16.39 40.71 49.19
N PRO A 43 15.11 40.42 49.59
CA PRO A 43 14.67 39.98 50.92
C PRO A 43 13.72 38.77 51.02
N ARG A 44 13.76 38.22 52.22
CA ARG A 44 12.96 37.12 52.77
C ARG A 44 11.54 37.60 53.04
N VAL A 45 10.54 37.01 52.38
CA VAL A 45 9.12 37.13 52.78
C VAL A 45 8.62 35.76 53.20
N THR A 46 8.46 35.59 54.50
CA THR A 46 7.71 34.50 55.12
C THR A 46 6.22 34.77 54.99
N ALA A 47 5.44 33.84 54.42
CA ALA A 47 4.00 33.80 54.65
C ALA A 47 3.48 32.35 54.58
N ARG A 48 2.94 31.92 55.73
CA ARG A 48 2.10 30.73 55.93
C ARG A 48 0.94 30.69 54.93
N GLY A 49 0.66 29.51 54.40
CA GLY A 49 -0.59 29.25 53.67
C GLY A 49 -0.71 27.77 53.33
N GLY A 50 -1.27 26.98 54.24
CA GLY A 50 -1.65 25.60 53.97
C GLY A 50 -2.81 25.55 52.98
N GLY A 51 -2.50 25.31 51.71
CA GLY A 51 -3.48 24.99 50.68
C GLY A 51 -3.39 23.50 50.35
N ARG A 52 -4.43 22.73 50.68
CA ARG A 52 -4.60 21.37 50.19
C ARG A 52 -4.70 21.44 48.66
N LEU A 53 -3.74 20.85 47.94
CA LEU A 53 -3.90 20.56 46.53
C LEU A 53 -4.96 19.46 46.39
N HIS A 54 -6.18 19.84 46.05
CA HIS A 54 -7.13 18.93 45.43
C HIS A 54 -6.61 18.59 44.02
N PRO A 55 -6.39 17.32 43.65
CA PRO A 55 -6.23 16.95 42.25
C PRO A 55 -7.62 16.90 41.62
N SER A 56 -8.19 18.06 41.29
CA SER A 56 -9.39 18.14 40.44
C SER A 56 -8.99 18.27 38.98
N GLY A 57 -8.55 17.17 38.39
CA GLY A 57 -8.51 16.98 36.95
C GLY A 57 -9.43 15.81 36.63
N GLN A 58 -10.66 16.09 36.19
CA GLN A 58 -11.52 15.05 35.61
C GLN A 58 -10.76 14.40 34.44
N PRO A 59 -10.77 13.06 34.29
CA PRO A 59 -10.19 12.42 33.12
C PRO A 59 -10.86 13.01 31.88
N GLN A 60 -10.08 13.67 31.04
CA GLN A 60 -10.56 14.23 29.78
C GLN A 60 -11.11 13.06 28.96
N GLU A 61 -12.41 13.07 28.67
CA GLU A 61 -13.08 11.99 27.95
C GLU A 61 -12.45 11.85 26.55
N ARG A 62 -11.61 10.82 26.37
CA ARG A 62 -10.86 10.60 25.13
C ARG A 62 -11.87 10.30 24.01
N LYS A 63 -11.89 11.13 22.96
CA LYS A 63 -12.79 10.93 21.82
C LYS A 63 -12.53 9.57 21.16
N ALA A 64 -13.61 8.86 20.80
CA ALA A 64 -13.53 7.58 20.10
C ALA A 64 -12.66 7.68 18.83
N TRP A 65 -11.64 6.82 18.75
CA TRP A 65 -10.71 6.76 17.63
C TRP A 65 -11.34 5.96 16.49
N LYS A 66 -11.56 6.60 15.33
CA LYS A 66 -12.08 5.92 14.15
C LYS A 66 -10.92 5.20 13.46
N GLU A 67 -10.90 3.87 13.52
CA GLU A 67 -9.88 3.07 12.85
C GLU A 67 -10.21 2.96 11.35
N GLU A 68 -9.39 3.57 10.50
CA GLU A 68 -9.43 3.31 9.06
C GLU A 68 -8.68 2.02 8.73
N ASP A 69 -9.05 1.34 7.63
CA ASP A 69 -8.33 0.13 7.19
C ASP A 69 -6.98 0.50 6.55
N PRO A 70 -5.85 0.26 7.25
CA PRO A 70 -4.56 0.69 6.76
C PRO A 70 -4.06 -0.22 5.64
N THR A 71 -4.71 -1.36 5.39
CA THR A 71 -4.21 -2.42 4.52
C THR A 71 -5.01 -2.53 3.22
N ASN A 72 -6.32 -2.25 3.26
CA ASN A 72 -7.19 -2.35 2.09
C ASN A 72 -7.37 -1.00 1.39
N PRO A 73 -7.00 -0.84 0.11
CA PRO A 73 -7.36 0.35 -0.66
C PRO A 73 -8.86 0.36 -1.00
N ASN A 74 -9.43 1.55 -1.22
CA ASN A 74 -10.83 1.67 -1.64
C ASN A 74 -11.08 0.92 -2.96
N ALA A 75 -11.82 -0.20 -2.90
CA ALA A 75 -12.05 -1.08 -4.05
C ALA A 75 -12.70 -0.36 -5.25
N ARG A 76 -13.58 0.61 -4.99
CA ARG A 76 -14.21 1.43 -6.04
C ARG A 76 -13.20 2.37 -6.71
N LEU A 77 -12.26 2.91 -5.94
CA LEU A 77 -11.21 3.79 -6.45
C LEU A 77 -10.22 3.01 -7.32
N SER A 78 -9.79 1.82 -6.86
CA SER A 78 -8.87 0.98 -7.64
C SER A 78 -9.51 0.49 -8.95
N PHE A 79 -10.80 0.14 -8.92
CA PHE A 79 -11.55 -0.20 -10.13
C PHE A 79 -11.67 0.98 -11.08
N GLY A 80 -12.01 2.17 -10.59
CA GLY A 80 -12.12 3.37 -11.42
C GLY A 80 -10.80 3.75 -12.10
N ILE A 81 -9.68 3.65 -11.37
CA ILE A 81 -8.34 3.86 -11.93
C ILE A 81 -8.01 2.80 -12.99
N GLY A 82 -8.24 1.52 -12.68
CA GLY A 82 -7.98 0.42 -13.61
C GLY A 82 -8.79 0.51 -14.90
N LEU A 83 -10.09 0.79 -14.79
CA LEU A 83 -10.99 0.98 -15.94
C LEU A 83 -10.58 2.20 -16.76
N GLY A 84 -10.26 3.32 -16.11
CA GLY A 84 -9.80 4.53 -16.78
C GLY A 84 -8.53 4.30 -17.59
N ILE A 85 -7.51 3.67 -16.99
CA ILE A 85 -6.26 3.33 -17.68
C ILE A 85 -6.51 2.38 -18.85
N THR A 86 -7.40 1.40 -18.68
CA THR A 86 -7.78 0.46 -19.75
C THR A 86 -8.39 1.19 -20.94
N LEU A 87 -9.35 2.09 -20.71
CA LEU A 87 -9.98 2.85 -21.78
C LEU A 87 -8.97 3.76 -22.50
N VAL A 88 -8.09 4.41 -21.74
CA VAL A 88 -7.00 5.24 -22.30
C VAL A 88 -6.05 4.38 -23.14
N TRP A 89 -5.69 3.19 -22.68
CA TRP A 89 -4.84 2.26 -23.44
C TRP A 89 -5.46 1.90 -24.79
N PHE A 90 -6.74 1.49 -24.80
CA PHE A 90 -7.43 1.20 -26.07
C PHE A 90 -7.57 2.43 -26.96
N ALA A 91 -7.81 3.62 -26.39
CA ALA A 91 -7.85 4.86 -27.17
C ALA A 91 -6.49 5.22 -27.82
N ILE A 92 -5.39 4.96 -27.12
CA ILE A 92 -4.02 5.16 -27.66
C ILE A 92 -3.72 4.15 -28.78
N VAL A 93 -4.19 2.92 -28.64
CA VAL A 93 -3.94 1.84 -29.61
C VAL A 93 -4.83 1.97 -30.86
N TYR A 94 -6.02 2.58 -30.73
CA TYR A 94 -6.98 2.79 -31.82
C TYR A 94 -6.41 3.38 -33.12
N PRO A 95 -5.65 4.50 -33.14
CA PRO A 95 -5.13 5.09 -34.37
C PRO A 95 -4.07 4.25 -35.08
N PHE A 96 -3.52 3.22 -34.42
CA PHE A 96 -2.46 2.36 -34.98
C PHE A 96 -3.01 1.09 -35.64
N GLN A 97 -4.31 1.03 -35.92
CA GLN A 97 -4.88 -0.10 -36.65
C GLN A 97 -4.26 -0.18 -38.06
N PRO A 98 -3.71 -1.34 -38.47
CA PRO A 98 -3.15 -1.49 -39.79
C PRO A 98 -4.25 -1.34 -40.85
N GLY A 99 -3.94 -0.63 -41.95
CA GLY A 99 -4.83 -0.57 -43.11
C GLY A 99 -5.05 -1.97 -43.71
N HIS A 100 -6.24 -2.23 -44.25
CA HIS A 100 -6.71 -3.55 -44.72
C HIS A 100 -5.78 -4.27 -45.73
N ASP A 101 -4.83 -3.55 -46.35
CA ASP A 101 -4.01 -4.06 -47.46
C ASP A 101 -2.54 -4.35 -47.11
N LYS A 102 -2.12 -4.15 -45.86
CA LYS A 102 -0.72 -4.44 -45.46
C LYS A 102 -0.57 -5.92 -45.07
N PRO A 103 0.43 -6.65 -45.61
CA PRO A 103 0.71 -8.02 -45.17
C PRO A 103 1.29 -8.04 -43.75
N LEU A 104 0.96 -9.08 -42.97
CA LEU A 104 1.39 -9.26 -41.56
C LEU A 104 2.92 -9.15 -41.35
N THR A 105 3.73 -9.39 -42.38
CA THR A 105 5.19 -9.36 -42.33
C THR A 105 5.78 -7.94 -42.36
N ALA A 106 4.98 -6.93 -42.72
CA ALA A 106 5.40 -5.53 -42.80
C ALA A 106 4.86 -4.67 -41.65
N TYR A 107 4.25 -5.27 -40.63
CA TYR A 107 3.69 -4.54 -39.50
C TYR A 107 4.80 -4.02 -38.59
N SER A 108 4.70 -2.74 -38.23
CA SER A 108 5.45 -2.20 -37.10
C SER A 108 4.98 -2.84 -35.79
N ALA A 109 5.82 -2.83 -34.75
CA ALA A 109 5.46 -3.41 -33.45
C ALA A 109 4.13 -2.86 -32.88
N MET A 110 3.84 -1.58 -33.14
CA MET A 110 2.60 -0.91 -32.71
C MET A 110 1.37 -1.37 -33.50
N GLU A 111 1.50 -1.61 -34.81
CA GLU A 111 0.42 -2.14 -35.66
C GLU A 111 0.11 -3.60 -35.31
N THR A 112 1.13 -4.41 -34.99
CA THR A 112 0.95 -5.79 -34.49
C THR A 112 0.21 -5.79 -33.16
N LEU A 113 0.57 -4.88 -32.25
CA LEU A 113 -0.11 -4.71 -30.96
C LEU A 113 -1.56 -4.26 -31.16
N ALA A 114 -1.83 -3.31 -32.06
CA ALA A 114 -3.19 -2.88 -32.33
C ALA A 114 -4.05 -4.01 -32.92
N ASN A 115 -3.50 -4.77 -33.87
CA ASN A 115 -4.20 -5.92 -34.44
C ASN A 115 -4.50 -7.00 -33.37
N LEU A 116 -3.53 -7.27 -32.49
CA LEU A 116 -3.67 -8.21 -31.37
C LEU A 116 -4.84 -7.85 -30.44
N PHE A 117 -4.96 -6.58 -30.06
CA PHE A 117 -5.97 -6.14 -29.10
C PHE A 117 -7.37 -6.05 -29.73
N TYR A 118 -7.48 -5.64 -30.99
CA TYR A 118 -8.78 -5.45 -31.65
C TYR A 118 -9.36 -6.74 -32.26
N LYS A 119 -8.53 -7.69 -32.70
CA LYS A 119 -9.02 -8.95 -33.29
C LYS A 119 -9.74 -9.85 -32.28
N HIS A 120 -9.29 -9.84 -31.03
CA HIS A 120 -9.95 -10.53 -29.90
C HIS A 120 -10.40 -9.53 -28.83
N PHE A 121 -11.16 -8.50 -29.24
CA PHE A 121 -11.53 -7.39 -28.36
C PHE A 121 -12.03 -7.84 -26.98
N SER A 122 -12.96 -8.80 -26.91
CA SER A 122 -13.52 -9.25 -25.62
C SER A 122 -12.47 -9.82 -24.65
N VAL A 123 -11.59 -10.69 -25.14
CA VAL A 123 -10.58 -11.37 -24.30
C VAL A 123 -9.44 -10.41 -23.97
N SER A 124 -8.95 -9.69 -24.98
CA SER A 124 -7.90 -8.67 -24.81
C SER A 124 -8.35 -7.57 -23.86
N PHE A 125 -9.60 -7.11 -23.96
CA PHE A 125 -10.17 -6.12 -23.04
C PHE A 125 -10.25 -6.66 -21.61
N ALA A 126 -10.76 -7.88 -21.40
CA ALA A 126 -10.85 -8.48 -20.07
C ALA A 126 -9.47 -8.66 -19.41
N ASN A 127 -8.49 -9.19 -20.15
CA ASN A 127 -7.11 -9.36 -19.67
C ASN A 127 -6.47 -8.02 -19.30
N THR A 128 -6.65 -7.00 -20.14
CA THR A 128 -6.09 -5.66 -19.93
C THR A 128 -6.75 -4.96 -18.74
N LEU A 129 -8.05 -5.13 -18.57
CA LEU A 129 -8.79 -4.60 -17.43
C LEU A 129 -8.30 -5.21 -16.12
N PHE A 130 -8.18 -6.54 -16.06
CA PHE A 130 -7.67 -7.23 -14.86
C PHE A 130 -6.22 -6.84 -14.60
N PHE A 131 -5.40 -6.69 -15.64
CA PHE A 131 -4.02 -6.27 -15.51
C PHE A 131 -3.88 -4.86 -14.90
N PHE A 132 -4.55 -3.87 -15.47
CA PHE A 132 -4.47 -2.50 -14.97
C PHE A 132 -5.17 -2.31 -13.63
N TRP A 133 -6.24 -3.06 -13.36
CA TRP A 133 -6.87 -3.06 -12.06
C TRP A 133 -5.95 -3.64 -10.98
N ALA A 134 -5.29 -4.78 -11.25
CA ALA A 134 -4.27 -5.35 -10.37
C ALA A 134 -3.12 -4.35 -10.13
N MET A 135 -2.59 -3.73 -11.20
CA MET A 135 -1.55 -2.71 -11.09
C MET A 135 -1.99 -1.51 -10.24
N ALA A 136 -3.24 -1.05 -10.39
CA ALA A 136 -3.78 0.04 -9.59
C ALA A 136 -3.84 -0.32 -8.10
N ILE A 137 -4.27 -1.56 -7.77
CA ILE A 137 -4.27 -2.05 -6.40
C ILE A 137 -2.83 -2.10 -5.83
N CYS A 138 -1.89 -2.67 -6.59
CA CYS A 138 -0.48 -2.72 -6.21
C CYS A 138 0.10 -1.32 -5.97
N TYR A 139 -0.20 -0.35 -6.84
CA TYR A 139 0.27 1.03 -6.70
C TYR A 139 -0.28 1.72 -5.44
N LEU A 140 -1.58 1.57 -5.18
CA LEU A 140 -2.20 2.13 -3.97
C LEU A 140 -1.62 1.50 -2.69
N LYS A 141 -1.41 0.18 -2.71
CA LYS A 141 -0.75 -0.53 -1.60
C LYS A 141 0.70 -0.09 -1.40
N LEU A 142 1.49 0.06 -2.47
CA LEU A 142 2.84 0.62 -2.40
C LEU A 142 2.89 1.99 -1.74
N LYS A 143 1.92 2.86 -2.04
CA LYS A 143 1.81 4.18 -1.40
C LYS A 143 1.49 4.06 0.09
N LYS A 144 0.57 3.17 0.48
CA LYS A 144 0.23 2.89 1.88
C LYS A 144 1.42 2.30 2.64
N LEU A 145 2.13 1.34 2.06
CA LEU A 145 3.34 0.74 2.63
C LEU A 145 4.44 1.78 2.86
N LYS A 146 4.68 2.66 1.88
CA LYS A 146 5.64 3.77 2.05
C LYS A 146 5.26 4.69 3.21
N HIS A 147 3.97 5.00 3.32
CA HIS A 147 3.44 5.81 4.43
C HIS A 147 3.61 5.11 5.78
N GLN A 148 3.37 3.80 5.87
CA GLN A 148 3.61 3.01 7.08
C GLN A 148 5.08 2.95 7.47
N ARG A 149 5.99 2.73 6.51
CA ARG A 149 7.44 2.76 6.78
C ARG A 149 7.93 4.11 7.26
N GLN A 150 7.36 5.21 6.75
CA GLN A 150 7.69 6.55 7.25
C GLN A 150 7.20 6.77 8.69
N ALA A 151 6.07 6.16 9.07
CA ALA A 151 5.58 6.22 10.45
C ALA A 151 6.45 5.40 11.43
N LEU A 152 7.12 4.35 10.97
CA LEU A 152 8.08 3.56 11.78
C LEU A 152 9.32 4.36 12.18
N LEU A 153 9.71 5.37 11.39
CA LEU A 153 10.82 6.26 11.69
C LEU A 153 10.49 7.32 12.75
N LEU A 154 9.22 7.40 13.18
CA LEU A 154 8.82 8.36 14.21
C LEU A 154 9.08 7.78 15.60
N ASP A 155 9.69 8.59 16.46
CA ASP A 155 9.72 8.30 17.89
C ASP A 155 8.31 8.46 18.49
N VAL A 156 7.61 7.33 18.63
CA VAL A 156 6.24 7.28 19.18
C VAL A 156 6.25 7.28 20.72
N LEU A 157 7.36 6.88 21.34
CA LEU A 157 7.53 6.82 22.80
C LEU A 157 8.74 7.67 23.20
N PRO A 158 8.55 8.99 23.38
CA PRO A 158 9.67 9.85 23.72
C PRO A 158 10.23 9.45 25.09
N MET A 159 11.53 9.19 25.11
CA MET A 159 12.28 8.80 26.33
C MET A 159 12.18 9.85 27.45
N GLU A 160 11.80 11.09 27.11
CA GLU A 160 11.55 12.21 28.02
C GLU A 160 10.38 11.95 29.01
N LEU A 161 9.39 11.12 28.62
CA LEU A 161 8.23 10.82 29.48
C LEU A 161 8.55 9.77 30.56
N GLY A 162 9.63 9.02 30.39
CA GLY A 162 10.10 7.99 31.30
C GLY A 162 10.71 6.80 30.56
N LYS A 163 11.78 6.22 31.12
CA LYS A 163 12.46 5.05 30.56
C LYS A 163 11.64 3.76 30.64
N GLU A 164 10.68 3.69 31.55
CA GLU A 164 9.81 2.53 31.79
C GLU A 164 8.35 2.96 31.91
N ILE A 165 7.43 2.14 31.40
CA ILE A 165 5.99 2.40 31.44
C ILE A 165 5.41 1.78 32.71
N ASN A 166 4.85 2.64 33.56
CA ASN A 166 4.27 2.30 34.85
C ASN A 166 2.81 2.79 34.92
N GLY A 167 2.04 2.23 35.84
CA GLY A 167 0.63 2.60 36.03
C GLY A 167 0.38 4.09 36.29
N GLN A 168 1.38 4.82 36.79
CA GLN A 168 1.29 6.27 37.07
C GLN A 168 1.60 7.15 35.86
N ASN A 169 2.39 6.65 34.88
CA ASN A 169 2.85 7.45 33.73
C ASN A 169 2.14 7.07 32.42
N VAL A 170 1.51 5.89 32.34
CA VAL A 170 0.84 5.37 31.13
C VAL A 170 -0.15 6.37 30.52
N GLY A 171 -0.90 7.09 31.36
CA GLY A 171 -1.85 8.11 30.90
C GLY A 171 -1.18 9.23 30.10
N ARG A 172 0.05 9.65 30.46
CA ARG A 172 0.80 10.68 29.73
C ARG A 172 1.27 10.19 28.37
N PHE A 173 1.65 8.91 28.26
CA PHE A 173 2.01 8.29 26.99
C PHE A 173 0.80 8.20 26.05
N ILE A 174 -0.37 7.82 26.58
CA ILE A 174 -1.60 7.79 25.79
C ILE A 174 -1.94 9.20 25.30
N ASP A 175 -1.90 10.20 26.17
CA ASP A 175 -2.18 11.59 25.78
C ASP A 175 -1.20 12.11 24.72
N HIS A 176 0.07 11.66 24.74
CA HIS A 176 1.04 11.97 23.70
C HIS A 176 0.63 11.36 22.34
N ILE A 177 0.21 10.09 22.31
CA ILE A 177 -0.27 9.43 21.10
C ILE A 177 -1.51 10.15 20.53
N TYR A 178 -2.43 10.59 21.39
CA TYR A 178 -3.60 11.38 20.99
C TYR A 178 -3.26 12.82 20.56
N ARG A 179 -2.00 13.27 20.65
CA ARG A 179 -1.53 14.55 20.09
C ARG A 179 -0.86 14.40 18.72
N LEU A 180 -0.54 13.18 18.30
CA LEU A 180 0.05 12.92 16.97
C LEU A 180 -0.91 13.39 15.85
N PRO A 181 -0.43 13.82 14.68
CA PRO A 181 -1.30 14.18 13.57
C PRO A 181 -2.06 12.94 13.04
N ILE A 182 -3.30 13.16 12.56
CA ILE A 182 -4.23 12.10 12.10
C ILE A 182 -3.59 11.18 11.06
N ASN A 183 -2.78 11.70 10.15
CA ASN A 183 -2.14 10.88 9.11
C ASN A 183 -1.18 9.82 9.69
N LEU A 184 -0.54 10.07 10.83
CA LEU A 184 0.38 9.12 11.47
C LEU A 184 -0.34 8.17 12.42
N ARG A 185 -1.52 8.57 12.90
CA ARG A 185 -2.42 7.77 13.75
C ARG A 185 -2.94 6.51 13.06
N ASP A 186 -3.07 6.55 11.73
CA ASP A 186 -3.55 5.41 10.94
C ASP A 186 -2.47 4.35 10.64
N SER A 187 -1.31 4.43 11.28
CA SER A 187 -0.29 3.37 11.18
C SER A 187 -0.61 2.18 12.09
N LEU A 188 -0.28 0.97 11.64
CA LEU A 188 -0.43 -0.27 12.42
C LEU A 188 0.31 -0.18 13.75
N MET A 189 1.53 0.35 13.72
CA MET A 189 2.38 0.54 14.91
C MET A 189 1.71 1.43 15.97
N VAL A 190 1.29 2.65 15.60
CA VAL A 190 0.67 3.58 16.55
C VAL A 190 -0.64 3.02 17.10
N ASN A 191 -1.45 2.37 16.25
CA ASN A 191 -2.69 1.76 16.70
C ASN A 191 -2.45 0.63 17.70
N ARG A 192 -1.43 -0.21 17.45
CA ARG A 192 -1.05 -1.31 18.33
C ARG A 192 -0.51 -0.81 19.68
N ILE A 193 0.43 0.13 19.67
CA ILE A 193 0.98 0.75 20.89
C ILE A 193 -0.14 1.41 21.71
N ARG A 194 -1.03 2.17 21.06
CA ARG A 194 -2.20 2.78 21.73
C ARG A 194 -3.04 1.73 22.44
N LYS A 195 -3.42 0.64 21.75
CA LYS A 195 -4.23 -0.44 22.34
C LYS A 195 -3.49 -1.13 23.49
N ALA A 196 -2.18 -1.32 23.39
CA ALA A 196 -1.36 -1.88 24.46
C ALA A 196 -1.39 -1.00 25.71
N LEU A 197 -1.17 0.31 25.55
CA LEU A 197 -1.14 1.27 26.65
C LEU A 197 -2.52 1.46 27.29
N GLU A 198 -3.59 1.60 26.48
CA GLU A 198 -4.97 1.68 26.98
C GLU A 198 -5.35 0.40 27.75
N PHE A 199 -4.92 -0.76 27.28
CA PHE A 199 -5.16 -2.02 27.97
C PHE A 199 -4.34 -2.14 29.27
N PHE A 200 -3.09 -1.67 29.27
CA PHE A 200 -2.24 -1.63 30.45
C PHE A 200 -2.76 -0.64 31.52
N GLU A 201 -3.31 0.52 31.11
CA GLU A 201 -3.90 1.50 32.02
C GLU A 201 -5.02 0.89 32.88
N VAL A 202 -5.81 -0.02 32.32
CA VAL A 202 -6.93 -0.68 33.01
C VAL A 202 -6.50 -1.94 33.78
N ARG A 203 -5.65 -2.79 33.20
CA ARG A 203 -5.31 -4.12 33.77
C ARG A 203 -4.03 -4.12 34.60
N GLN A 204 -3.09 -3.22 34.32
CA GLN A 204 -1.76 -3.12 34.93
C GLN A 204 -1.01 -4.46 35.05
N ASN A 205 -1.19 -5.35 34.07
CA ASN A 205 -0.54 -6.65 34.02
C ASN A 205 0.17 -6.86 32.69
N VAL A 206 1.50 -6.96 32.74
CA VAL A 206 2.39 -7.11 31.58
C VAL A 206 2.11 -8.40 30.80
N GLY A 207 1.82 -9.51 31.49
CA GLY A 207 1.55 -10.79 30.84
C GLY A 207 0.30 -10.75 29.95
N HIS A 208 -0.75 -10.05 30.40
CA HIS A 208 -1.95 -9.87 29.58
C HIS A 208 -1.73 -8.91 28.41
N VAL A 209 -0.90 -7.88 28.55
CA VAL A 209 -0.53 -6.97 27.45
C VAL A 209 0.25 -7.73 26.38
N SER A 210 1.26 -8.52 26.76
CA SER A 210 2.04 -9.34 25.84
C SER A 210 1.15 -10.34 25.07
N ALA A 211 0.24 -11.04 25.77
CA ALA A 211 -0.72 -11.94 25.11
C ALA A 211 -1.64 -11.21 24.12
N MET A 212 -2.12 -10.02 24.49
CA MET A 212 -2.94 -9.17 23.62
C MET A 212 -2.15 -8.67 22.40
N MET A 213 -0.88 -8.31 22.58
CA MET A 213 0.04 -7.94 21.50
C MET A 213 0.25 -9.07 20.51
N THR A 214 0.53 -10.28 20.97
CA THR A 214 0.69 -11.45 20.08
C THR A 214 -0.59 -11.74 19.30
N SER A 215 -1.76 -11.63 19.95
CA SER A 215 -3.05 -11.77 19.27
C SER A 215 -3.23 -10.71 18.18
N GLN A 216 -2.85 -9.45 18.46
CA GLN A 216 -2.92 -8.38 17.47
C GLN A 216 -1.96 -8.57 16.29
N SER A 217 -0.72 -9.04 16.50
CA SER A 217 0.17 -9.44 15.39
C SER A 217 -0.52 -10.40 14.43
N ALA A 218 -1.14 -11.46 14.97
CA ALA A 218 -1.78 -12.48 14.16
C ALA A 218 -2.98 -11.94 13.37
N ILE A 219 -3.74 -11.01 13.97
CA ILE A 219 -4.87 -10.32 13.32
C ILE A 219 -4.36 -9.42 12.19
N ASP A 220 -3.31 -8.63 12.44
CA ASP A 220 -2.71 -7.74 11.44
C ASP A 220 -2.11 -8.53 10.27
N GLY A 221 -1.41 -9.63 10.55
CA GLY A 221 -0.92 -10.57 9.53
C GLY A 221 -2.04 -11.17 8.69
N SER A 222 -3.12 -11.63 9.34
CA SER A 222 -4.31 -12.15 8.64
C SER A 222 -4.98 -11.09 7.75
N ARG A 223 -4.99 -9.83 8.20
CA ARG A 223 -5.52 -8.69 7.44
C ARG A 223 -4.67 -8.38 6.21
N ILE A 224 -3.35 -8.42 6.34
CA ILE A 224 -2.40 -8.31 5.20
C ILE A 224 -2.69 -9.41 4.20
N MET A 225 -2.71 -10.68 4.62
CA MET A 225 -3.02 -11.80 3.71
C MET A 225 -4.38 -11.65 3.03
N GLY A 226 -5.42 -11.27 3.79
CA GLY A 226 -6.77 -11.05 3.28
C GLY A 226 -6.83 -10.00 2.18
N SER A 227 -6.02 -8.93 2.28
CA SER A 227 -5.98 -7.86 1.29
C SER A 227 -5.42 -8.28 -0.09
N TYR A 228 -4.68 -9.39 -0.16
CA TYR A 228 -4.12 -9.92 -1.42
C TYR A 228 -5.04 -10.91 -2.14
N ILE A 229 -6.10 -11.40 -1.49
CA ILE A 229 -6.98 -12.44 -2.05
C ILE A 229 -7.50 -12.03 -3.43
N MET A 230 -7.95 -10.78 -3.57
CA MET A 230 -8.49 -10.26 -4.83
C MET A 230 -7.44 -10.21 -5.96
N VAL A 231 -6.23 -9.73 -5.67
CA VAL A 231 -5.18 -9.62 -6.70
C VAL A 231 -4.62 -11.00 -7.08
N ARG A 232 -4.54 -11.93 -6.11
CA ARG A 232 -4.21 -13.34 -6.38
C ARG A 232 -5.26 -14.02 -7.26
N ALA A 233 -6.55 -13.69 -7.06
CA ALA A 233 -7.61 -14.17 -7.95
C ALA A 233 -7.42 -13.68 -9.39
N PHE A 234 -6.96 -12.44 -9.61
CA PHE A 234 -6.62 -11.95 -10.95
C PHE A 234 -5.43 -12.67 -11.57
N LEU A 235 -4.37 -12.96 -10.80
CA LEU A 235 -3.23 -13.75 -11.30
C LEU A 235 -3.64 -15.14 -11.77
N TRP A 236 -4.66 -15.74 -11.14
CA TRP A 236 -5.22 -17.01 -11.59
C TRP A 236 -6.17 -16.85 -12.80
N ALA A 237 -6.95 -15.77 -12.83
CA ALA A 237 -7.94 -15.53 -13.88
C ALA A 237 -7.32 -15.14 -15.24
N ILE A 238 -6.24 -14.35 -15.26
CA ILE A 238 -5.64 -13.84 -16.51
C ILE A 238 -5.16 -14.99 -17.44
N PRO A 239 -4.39 -15.99 -16.97
CA PRO A 239 -4.02 -17.14 -17.80
C PRO A 239 -5.22 -17.95 -18.30
N LEU A 240 -6.24 -18.12 -17.45
CA LEU A 240 -7.46 -18.84 -17.83
C LEU A 240 -8.27 -18.09 -18.89
N LEU A 241 -8.35 -16.76 -18.79
CA LEU A 241 -8.97 -15.94 -19.84
C LEU A 241 -8.20 -16.03 -21.16
N GLY A 242 -6.86 -16.07 -21.11
CA GLY A 242 -6.02 -16.36 -22.27
C GLY A 242 -6.37 -17.70 -22.93
N PHE A 243 -6.49 -18.76 -22.12
CA PHE A 243 -6.91 -20.08 -22.58
C PHE A 243 -8.35 -20.11 -23.12
N ILE A 244 -9.29 -19.38 -22.49
CA ILE A 244 -10.64 -19.23 -23.04
C ILE A 244 -10.58 -18.57 -24.43
N GLY A 245 -9.69 -17.57 -24.60
CA GLY A 245 -9.45 -16.93 -25.89
C GLY A 245 -8.96 -17.88 -26.97
N THR A 246 -8.08 -18.84 -26.64
CA THR A 246 -7.65 -19.85 -27.62
C THR A 246 -8.78 -20.79 -27.98
N VAL A 247 -9.54 -21.27 -27.00
CA VAL A 247 -10.69 -22.17 -27.25
C VAL A 247 -11.71 -21.50 -28.17
N VAL A 248 -12.02 -20.22 -27.94
CA VAL A 248 -12.93 -19.44 -28.79
C VAL A 248 -12.33 -19.23 -30.19
N GLY A 249 -11.05 -18.85 -30.29
CA GLY A 249 -10.37 -18.65 -31.57
C GLY A 249 -10.34 -19.93 -32.43
N LEU A 250 -10.02 -21.07 -31.82
CA LEU A 250 -10.02 -22.37 -32.47
C LEU A 250 -11.42 -22.83 -32.85
N SER A 251 -12.42 -22.62 -31.99
CA SER A 251 -13.81 -22.95 -32.29
C SER A 251 -14.29 -22.19 -33.53
N HIS A 252 -14.01 -20.89 -33.62
CA HIS A 252 -14.34 -20.10 -34.80
C HIS A 252 -13.58 -20.57 -36.05
N ALA A 253 -12.29 -20.85 -35.94
CA ALA A 253 -11.47 -21.35 -37.05
C ALA A 253 -12.01 -22.66 -37.63
N ILE A 254 -12.44 -23.59 -36.78
CA ILE A 254 -13.00 -24.89 -37.19
C ILE A 254 -14.41 -24.72 -37.76
N SER A 255 -15.24 -23.84 -37.16
CA SER A 255 -16.61 -23.59 -37.63
C SER A 255 -16.69 -23.03 -39.05
N GLY A 256 -15.64 -22.32 -39.50
CA GLY A 256 -15.51 -21.82 -40.87
C GLY A 256 -15.15 -22.88 -41.91
N MET A 257 -14.86 -24.12 -41.50
CA MET A 257 -14.51 -25.20 -42.41
C MET A 257 -15.77 -25.85 -43.00
N SER A 258 -16.00 -25.64 -44.30
CA SER A 258 -17.02 -26.36 -45.04
C SER A 258 -16.40 -27.58 -45.71
N PHE A 259 -16.59 -28.76 -45.10
CA PHE A 259 -16.27 -30.05 -45.73
C PHE A 259 -17.30 -30.46 -46.80
N GLY A 260 -18.24 -29.59 -47.18
CA GLY A 260 -19.28 -29.90 -48.15
C GLY A 260 -18.81 -29.88 -49.62
N GLN A 261 -17.64 -29.31 -49.92
CA GLN A 261 -17.08 -29.16 -51.27
C GLN A 261 -15.66 -29.72 -51.35
N VAL A 262 -15.49 -31.00 -51.03
CA VAL A 262 -14.18 -31.71 -51.05
C VAL A 262 -13.62 -31.87 -52.47
N GLU A 263 -14.42 -31.63 -53.51
CA GLU A 263 -14.01 -31.78 -54.91
C GLU A 263 -13.16 -30.61 -55.42
N ASP A 264 -13.13 -29.46 -54.72
CA ASP A 264 -12.35 -28.29 -55.12
C ASP A 264 -11.09 -28.14 -54.24
N VAL A 265 -9.94 -28.49 -54.81
CA VAL A 265 -8.62 -28.37 -54.15
C VAL A 265 -8.36 -26.94 -53.67
N SER A 266 -8.93 -25.93 -54.35
CA SER A 266 -8.81 -24.53 -53.95
C SER A 266 -9.59 -24.21 -52.67
N ALA A 267 -10.78 -24.81 -52.48
CA ALA A 267 -11.58 -24.67 -51.27
C ALA A 267 -10.92 -25.34 -50.06
N ILE A 268 -10.22 -26.46 -50.28
CA ILE A 268 -9.42 -27.13 -49.25
C ILE A 268 -8.25 -26.26 -48.81
N MET A 269 -7.48 -25.68 -49.76
CA MET A 269 -6.39 -24.76 -49.42
C MET A 269 -6.89 -23.51 -48.68
N GLY A 270 -8.03 -22.96 -49.09
CA GLY A 270 -8.67 -21.83 -48.39
C GLY A 270 -9.05 -22.18 -46.94
N SER A 271 -9.63 -23.36 -46.73
CA SER A 271 -10.01 -23.85 -45.40
C SER A 271 -8.80 -24.08 -44.49
N ILE A 272 -7.70 -24.64 -45.02
CA ILE A 272 -6.45 -24.83 -44.28
C ILE A 272 -5.86 -23.47 -43.89
N ASN A 273 -5.78 -22.52 -44.82
CA ASN A 273 -5.28 -21.18 -44.54
C ASN A 273 -6.12 -20.46 -43.48
N ALA A 274 -7.45 -20.61 -43.51
CA ALA A 274 -8.35 -20.05 -42.50
C ALA A 274 -8.07 -20.64 -41.11
N VAL A 275 -7.88 -21.97 -41.02
CA VAL A 275 -7.54 -22.62 -39.75
C VAL A 275 -6.16 -22.22 -39.24
N THR A 276 -5.14 -22.23 -40.09
CA THR A 276 -3.79 -21.82 -39.72
C THR A 276 -3.75 -20.37 -39.23
N SER A 277 -4.50 -19.47 -39.87
CA SER A 277 -4.65 -18.08 -39.44
C SER A 277 -5.36 -17.96 -38.09
N GLY A 278 -6.47 -18.69 -37.90
CA GLY A 278 -7.22 -18.71 -36.64
C GLY A 278 -6.43 -19.30 -35.46
N LEU A 279 -5.59 -20.30 -35.73
CA LEU A 279 -4.66 -20.88 -34.75
C LEU A 279 -3.62 -19.86 -34.28
N GLY A 280 -3.01 -19.12 -35.22
CA GLY A 280 -2.04 -18.08 -34.89
C GLY A 280 -2.65 -17.02 -33.96
N THR A 281 -3.86 -16.58 -34.26
CA THR A 281 -4.52 -15.50 -33.48
C THR A 281 -5.04 -15.97 -32.13
N ALA A 282 -5.41 -17.25 -32.04
CA ALA A 282 -5.70 -17.90 -30.78
C ALA A 282 -4.48 -17.88 -29.85
N PHE A 283 -3.31 -18.31 -30.35
CA PHE A 283 -2.07 -18.34 -29.54
C PHE A 283 -1.65 -16.96 -29.03
N ASP A 284 -1.78 -15.96 -29.89
CA ASP A 284 -1.56 -14.55 -29.59
C ASP A 284 -2.36 -14.09 -28.34
N ALA A 285 -3.63 -14.48 -28.22
CA ALA A 285 -4.46 -14.13 -27.06
C ALA A 285 -3.97 -14.79 -25.75
N THR A 286 -3.46 -16.02 -25.81
CA THR A 286 -2.84 -16.68 -24.65
C THR A 286 -1.49 -16.08 -24.30
N LEU A 287 -0.65 -15.78 -25.29
CA LEU A 287 0.64 -15.15 -25.09
C LEU A 287 0.47 -13.82 -24.33
N LEU A 288 -0.50 -12.99 -24.73
CA LEU A 288 -0.82 -11.74 -24.05
C LEU A 288 -1.16 -11.96 -22.56
N GLY A 289 -2.04 -12.92 -22.27
CA GLY A 289 -2.42 -13.26 -20.90
C GLY A 289 -1.23 -13.73 -20.06
N LEU A 290 -0.39 -14.61 -20.60
CA LEU A 290 0.79 -15.10 -19.89
C LEU A 290 1.81 -13.98 -19.60
N VAL A 291 2.06 -13.09 -20.58
CA VAL A 291 2.94 -11.93 -20.40
C VAL A 291 2.42 -11.02 -19.30
N PHE A 292 1.13 -10.72 -19.26
CA PHE A 292 0.50 -9.92 -18.20
C PHE A 292 0.58 -10.59 -16.84
N ALA A 293 0.28 -11.89 -16.75
CA ALA A 293 0.34 -12.64 -15.50
C ALA A 293 1.75 -12.64 -14.92
N VAL A 294 2.78 -12.94 -15.73
CA VAL A 294 4.19 -12.93 -15.30
C VAL A 294 4.62 -11.53 -14.87
N SER A 295 4.25 -10.51 -15.65
CA SER A 295 4.59 -9.11 -15.35
C SER A 295 3.97 -8.60 -14.05
N LEU A 296 2.80 -9.11 -13.65
CA LEU A 296 2.16 -8.79 -12.37
C LEU A 296 2.69 -9.60 -11.19
N ASN A 297 3.04 -10.87 -11.42
CA ASN A 297 3.36 -11.80 -10.35
C ASN A 297 4.58 -11.33 -9.55
N PHE A 298 5.62 -10.84 -10.23
CA PHE A 298 6.84 -10.37 -9.57
C PHE A 298 6.62 -9.14 -8.68
N PRO A 299 6.04 -8.01 -9.17
CA PRO A 299 5.73 -6.86 -8.31
C PRO A 299 4.78 -7.20 -7.16
N LEU A 300 3.79 -8.07 -7.39
CA LEU A 300 2.84 -8.45 -6.35
C LEU A 300 3.52 -9.19 -5.19
N ASN A 301 4.35 -10.19 -5.50
CA ASN A 301 5.07 -10.96 -4.48
C ASN A 301 6.11 -10.10 -3.77
N SER A 302 6.79 -9.19 -4.47
CA SER A 302 7.70 -8.22 -3.85
C SER A 302 6.96 -7.31 -2.88
N LEU A 303 5.78 -6.80 -3.25
CA LEU A 303 4.97 -5.97 -2.38
C LEU A 303 4.45 -6.72 -1.15
N ALA A 304 3.98 -7.95 -1.32
CA ALA A 304 3.56 -8.82 -0.23
C ALA A 304 4.69 -9.06 0.76
N LYS A 305 5.90 -9.37 0.25
CA LYS A 305 7.10 -9.54 1.07
C LYS A 305 7.43 -8.28 1.86
N HIS A 306 7.39 -7.09 1.24
CA HIS A 306 7.71 -5.86 1.95
C HIS A 306 6.65 -5.44 2.99
N GLU A 307 5.37 -5.75 2.77
CA GLU A 307 4.32 -5.58 3.79
C GLU A 307 4.56 -6.52 4.98
N GLU A 308 4.95 -7.78 4.74
CA GLU A 308 5.29 -8.74 5.79
C GLU A 308 6.56 -8.34 6.58
N GLU A 309 7.61 -7.92 5.89
CA GLU A 309 8.83 -7.36 6.53
C GLU A 309 8.48 -6.18 7.44
N THR A 310 7.65 -5.26 6.97
CA THR A 310 7.26 -4.07 7.76
C THR A 310 6.43 -4.46 8.97
N LEU A 311 5.59 -5.50 8.88
CA LEU A 311 4.89 -6.03 10.06
C LEU A 311 5.88 -6.64 11.05
N ASN A 312 6.86 -7.41 10.58
CA ASN A 312 7.89 -8.00 11.44
C ASN A 312 8.73 -6.91 12.15
N ASP A 313 9.06 -5.82 11.46
CA ASP A 313 9.76 -4.68 12.06
C ASP A 313 8.91 -4.03 13.17
N ILE A 314 7.59 -3.90 12.95
CA ILE A 314 6.65 -3.38 13.96
C ILE A 314 6.54 -4.35 15.15
N ASP A 315 6.50 -5.66 14.90
CA ASP A 315 6.46 -6.70 15.94
C ASP A 315 7.72 -6.65 16.80
N ALA A 316 8.90 -6.54 16.17
CA ALA A 316 10.17 -6.41 16.87
C ALA A 316 10.21 -5.14 17.73
N PHE A 317 9.86 -3.98 17.15
CA PHE A 317 9.82 -2.72 17.88
C PHE A 317 8.87 -2.76 19.08
N CYS A 318 7.65 -3.29 18.91
CA CYS A 318 6.71 -3.41 20.01
C CYS A 318 7.22 -4.34 21.12
N ASN A 319 7.90 -5.44 20.79
CA ASN A 319 8.44 -6.36 21.79
C ASN A 319 9.70 -5.82 22.51
N GLU A 320 10.47 -4.94 21.87
CA GLU A 320 11.64 -4.32 22.49
C GLU A 320 11.27 -3.15 23.41
N VAL A 321 10.21 -2.41 23.08
CA VAL A 321 9.84 -1.15 23.75
C VAL A 321 8.73 -1.30 24.80
N LEU A 322 7.79 -2.25 24.65
CA LEU A 322 6.65 -2.48 25.55
C LEU A 322 6.84 -3.73 26.42
#